data_AF-A0A8J2W9R3-F1
#
_entry.id   AF-A0A8J2W9R3-F1
#
_cell.length_a   1.000
_cell.length_b   1.000
_cell.length_c   1.000
_cell.angle_alpha   90.00
_cell.angle_beta   90.00
_cell.angle_gamma   90.00
#
_symmetry.space_group_name_H-M   'P 1'
#
loop_
_entity.id
_entity.type
_entity.pdbx_description
1 polymer ?
#
loop_
_entity_poly.entity_id
_entity_poly.type
_entity_poly.pdbx_seq_one_letter_code
_entity_poly.pdbx_strand_id
1 'polypeptide(L)'
;MCCFGAWEILKSSLYILSTGAGAYVVETNNLEWNTPFPAVTVCKHTDMEAVKQYLKKFQPIETEFGSCYVFNSALLNNASLLTVNRTIGLPDLVFHVRKIVAVRIHAPGDIVSGGMLNILQVQSVPLVTEMDVMLRAEPTINDESVKTLSEASRDCLFDDERPSFPDWPFEYYTRSACILYCRALAQMNRCNCTHHFLAKIVDMGGIGGVFFGASLLSVIELIYLLCIRRN
;
A
#
# COMPACT_ATOMS: atom_id res chain seq x y z
N MET A 1 -0.73 -0.46 56.00
CA MET A 1 -0.81 0.54 54.91
C MET A 1 0.46 0.60 54.05
N CYS A 2 1.67 0.64 54.62
CA CYS A 2 2.91 0.71 53.82
C CYS A 2 3.18 -0.48 52.89
N CYS A 3 2.91 -1.73 53.32
CA CYS A 3 3.15 -2.91 52.49
C CYS A 3 2.22 -2.99 51.27
N PHE A 4 1.00 -2.48 51.41
CA PHE A 4 0.04 -2.41 50.29
C PHE A 4 0.51 -1.39 49.25
N GLY A 5 0.96 -0.20 49.69
CA GLY A 5 1.55 0.78 48.79
C GLY A 5 2.81 0.27 48.08
N ALA A 6 3.69 -0.44 48.79
CA ALA A 6 4.89 -1.04 48.21
C ALA A 6 4.56 -2.14 47.18
N TRP A 7 3.57 -2.98 47.46
CA TRP A 7 3.08 -4.01 46.55
C TRP A 7 2.54 -3.42 45.24
N GLU A 8 1.73 -2.36 45.32
CA GLU A 8 1.19 -1.71 44.12
C GLU A 8 2.29 -1.07 43.27
N ILE A 9 3.28 -0.43 43.88
CA ILE A 9 4.43 0.14 43.14
C ILE A 9 5.25 -0.96 42.47
N LEU A 10 5.59 -2.03 43.19
CA LEU A 10 6.36 -3.16 42.63
C LEU A 10 5.62 -3.83 41.48
N LYS A 11 4.30 -3.98 41.58
CA LYS A 11 3.46 -4.53 40.52
C LYS A 11 3.48 -3.66 39.27
N SER A 12 3.35 -2.34 39.43
CA SER A 12 3.45 -1.39 38.31
C SER A 12 4.84 -1.36 37.67
N SER A 13 5.91 -1.37 38.48
CA SER A 13 7.29 -1.42 37.97
C SER A 13 7.58 -2.72 37.23
N LEU A 14 7.15 -3.87 37.77
CA LEU A 14 7.30 -5.16 37.11
C LEU A 14 6.53 -5.21 35.80
N TYR A 15 5.32 -4.63 35.76
CA TYR A 15 4.55 -4.52 34.52
C TYR A 15 5.32 -3.76 33.44
N ILE A 16 5.83 -2.56 33.75
CA ILE A 16 6.61 -1.74 32.81
C ILE A 16 7.88 -2.46 32.31
N LEU A 17 8.58 -3.18 33.21
CA LEU A 17 9.74 -4.01 32.86
C LEU A 17 9.37 -5.20 31.98
N SER A 18 8.24 -5.85 32.25
CA SER A 18 7.77 -7.01 31.49
C SER A 18 7.25 -6.67 30.10
N THR A 19 6.73 -5.47 29.90
CA THR A 19 6.20 -5.00 28.60
C THR A 19 7.28 -4.41 27.70
N GLY A 20 8.55 -4.40 28.12
CA GLY A 20 9.67 -3.95 27.28
C GLY A 20 9.62 -2.45 26.96
N ALA A 21 9.51 -1.60 27.98
CA ALA A 21 9.58 -0.15 27.79
C ALA A 21 10.91 0.27 27.13
N GLY A 22 10.86 0.60 25.83
CA GLY A 22 11.98 1.12 25.07
C GLY A 22 12.01 2.64 25.09
N ALA A 23 13.20 3.22 25.22
CA ALA A 23 13.43 4.63 24.93
C ALA A 23 14.02 4.73 23.52
N TYR A 24 13.48 5.63 22.70
CA TYR A 24 14.00 5.92 21.36
C TYR A 24 14.71 7.28 21.38
N VAL A 25 15.83 7.35 20.67
CA VAL A 25 16.58 8.58 20.47
C VAL A 25 16.71 8.79 18.97
N VAL A 26 16.38 9.99 18.50
CA VAL A 26 16.52 10.35 17.10
C VAL A 26 17.95 10.84 16.87
N GLU A 27 18.65 10.17 15.95
CA GLU A 27 19.97 10.58 15.50
C GLU A 27 19.91 11.16 14.08
N THR A 28 20.67 12.23 13.82
CA THR A 28 20.74 12.92 12.53
C THR A 28 22.15 12.88 11.92
N ASN A 29 22.99 11.96 12.38
CA ASN A 29 24.39 11.81 12.01
C ASN A 29 24.63 11.09 10.66
N ASN A 30 23.57 10.76 9.91
CA ASN A 30 23.68 10.13 8.59
C ASN A 30 24.29 11.08 7.54
N LEU A 31 25.60 10.96 7.32
CA LEU A 31 26.38 11.77 6.39
C LEU A 31 26.31 11.28 4.94
N GLU A 32 26.12 9.97 4.74
CA GLU A 32 25.98 9.31 3.43
C GLU A 32 24.53 8.86 3.24
N TRP A 33 23.74 9.66 2.52
CA TRP A 33 22.34 9.36 2.27
C TRP A 33 22.12 9.07 0.78
N ASN A 34 21.46 7.94 0.52
CA ASN A 34 20.90 7.56 -0.78
C ASN A 34 19.39 7.40 -0.59
N THR A 35 18.67 8.52 -0.57
CA THR A 35 17.23 8.51 -0.32
C THR A 35 16.50 8.32 -1.65
N PRO A 36 15.58 7.36 -1.77
CA PRO A 36 14.83 7.21 -3.00
C PRO A 36 13.95 8.45 -3.22
N PHE A 37 13.93 8.95 -4.45
CA PHE A 37 13.01 10.00 -4.85
C PHE A 37 11.57 9.52 -4.64
N PRO A 38 10.64 10.35 -4.16
CA PRO A 38 9.28 9.89 -3.90
C PRO A 38 8.58 9.41 -5.17
N ALA A 39 7.68 8.45 -5.02
CA ALA A 39 6.79 8.07 -6.10
C ALA A 39 5.69 9.11 -6.27
N VAL A 40 5.34 9.38 -7.53
CA VAL A 40 4.25 10.30 -7.88
C VAL A 40 3.23 9.52 -8.69
N THR A 41 2.04 9.35 -8.13
CA THR A 41 0.92 8.70 -8.79
C THR A 41 -0.09 9.75 -9.25
N VAL A 42 -0.46 9.68 -10.52
CA VAL A 42 -1.45 10.53 -11.16
C VAL A 42 -2.66 9.68 -11.55
N CYS A 43 -3.79 9.99 -10.95
CA CYS A 43 -5.08 9.38 -11.25
C CYS A 43 -6.00 10.42 -11.89
N LYS A 44 -6.79 10.02 -12.89
CA LYS A 44 -7.78 10.93 -13.48
C LYS A 44 -9.15 10.69 -12.90
N HIS A 45 -9.94 11.75 -12.76
CA HIS A 45 -11.30 11.67 -12.21
C HIS A 45 -12.36 11.17 -13.23
N THR A 46 -12.13 11.25 -14.55
CA THR A 46 -13.23 11.05 -15.53
C THR A 46 -12.93 10.32 -16.86
N ASP A 47 -11.69 10.04 -17.30
CA ASP A 47 -11.46 9.40 -18.63
C ASP A 47 -10.01 8.91 -18.93
N MET A 48 -9.74 7.61 -18.82
CA MET A 48 -8.37 7.05 -18.73
C MET A 48 -7.48 7.15 -19.99
N GLU A 49 -8.04 7.35 -21.18
CA GLU A 49 -7.25 7.36 -22.44
C GLU A 49 -6.44 8.65 -22.63
N ALA A 50 -6.89 9.76 -22.06
CA ALA A 50 -6.20 11.05 -22.22
C ALA A 50 -4.84 11.12 -21.50
N VAL A 51 -4.55 10.26 -20.51
CA VAL A 51 -3.31 10.33 -19.72
C VAL A 51 -2.14 9.65 -20.43
N LYS A 52 -2.40 8.58 -21.20
CA LYS A 52 -1.39 7.84 -21.98
C LYS A 52 -0.60 8.73 -22.94
N GLN A 53 -1.23 9.77 -23.46
CA GLN A 53 -0.64 10.61 -24.51
C GLN A 53 0.42 11.61 -23.97
N TYR A 54 0.44 11.91 -22.67
CA TYR A 54 1.26 13.01 -22.12
C TYR A 54 2.39 12.57 -21.17
N LEU A 55 2.44 11.31 -20.73
CA LEU A 55 3.38 10.86 -19.69
C LEU A 55 4.39 9.82 -20.20
N LYS A 56 5.47 10.28 -20.85
CA LYS A 56 6.56 9.41 -21.33
C LYS A 56 7.34 8.68 -20.22
N LYS A 57 7.27 9.16 -18.98
CA LYS A 57 8.02 8.64 -17.82
C LYS A 57 7.20 7.84 -16.82
N PHE A 58 5.87 7.88 -16.91
CA PHE A 58 5.01 7.20 -15.94
C PHE A 58 4.58 5.85 -16.50
N GLN A 59 4.47 4.86 -15.62
CA GLN A 59 4.02 3.52 -15.97
C GLN A 59 2.61 3.28 -15.43
N PRO A 60 1.77 2.49 -16.12
CA PRO A 60 0.43 2.18 -15.64
C PRO A 60 0.49 1.32 -14.37
N ILE A 61 -0.37 1.63 -13.40
CA ILE A 61 -0.54 0.86 -12.16
C ILE A 61 -2.02 0.78 -11.79
N GLU A 62 -2.45 -0.39 -11.33
CA GLU A 62 -3.80 -0.60 -10.82
C GLU A 62 -3.88 -0.15 -9.36
N THR A 63 -4.87 0.70 -9.05
CA THR A 63 -5.09 1.24 -7.70
C THR A 63 -6.56 1.14 -7.33
N GLU A 64 -6.91 1.47 -6.08
CA GLU A 64 -8.33 1.52 -5.66
C GLU A 64 -9.19 2.52 -6.45
N PHE A 65 -8.56 3.49 -7.12
CA PHE A 65 -9.22 4.51 -7.95
C PHE A 65 -9.33 4.10 -9.43
N GLY A 66 -8.88 2.90 -9.79
CA GLY A 66 -8.75 2.42 -11.16
C GLY A 66 -7.33 2.52 -11.69
N SER A 67 -7.16 2.45 -13.01
CA SER A 67 -5.83 2.52 -13.62
C SER A 67 -5.28 3.94 -13.56
N CYS A 68 -4.20 4.09 -12.81
CA CYS A 68 -3.44 5.31 -12.65
C CYS A 68 -2.06 5.17 -13.30
N TYR A 69 -1.28 6.25 -13.26
CA TYR A 69 0.08 6.28 -13.78
C TYR A 69 1.02 6.67 -12.67
N VAL A 70 2.09 5.93 -12.45
CA VAL A 70 3.06 6.16 -11.39
C VAL A 70 4.46 6.39 -11.94
N PHE A 71 5.17 7.33 -11.33
CA PHE A 71 6.58 7.58 -11.51
C PHE A 71 7.34 7.05 -10.29
N ASN A 72 8.48 6.41 -10.52
CA ASN A 72 9.42 5.95 -9.50
C ASN A 72 8.85 5.03 -8.41
N SER A 73 8.04 4.03 -8.79
CA SER A 73 7.51 3.04 -7.85
C SER A 73 8.31 1.74 -7.87
N ALA A 74 8.57 1.20 -6.68
CA ALA A 74 9.19 -0.11 -6.45
C ALA A 74 8.24 -1.27 -6.77
N LEU A 75 6.93 -0.99 -6.89
CA LEU A 75 5.92 -1.98 -7.27
C LEU A 75 5.99 -2.39 -8.75
N LEU A 76 6.87 -1.74 -9.52
CA LEU A 76 7.09 -2.02 -10.93
C LEU A 76 8.32 -2.94 -11.08
N ASN A 77 8.11 -4.17 -11.56
CA ASN A 77 9.15 -5.22 -11.65
C ASN A 77 10.44 -4.84 -12.41
N ASN A 78 10.43 -3.77 -13.21
CA ASN A 78 11.53 -3.41 -14.12
C ASN A 78 12.10 -2.00 -13.90
N ALA A 79 11.68 -1.28 -12.85
CA ALA A 79 12.10 0.11 -12.64
C ALA A 79 13.25 0.19 -11.63
N SER A 80 14.42 0.66 -12.06
CA SER A 80 15.44 1.13 -11.12
C SER A 80 14.91 2.39 -10.42
N LEU A 81 14.95 2.39 -9.08
CA LEU A 81 14.52 3.53 -8.30
C LEU A 81 15.48 4.69 -8.49
N LEU A 82 14.95 5.85 -8.88
CA LEU A 82 15.68 7.10 -8.82
C LEU A 82 16.01 7.39 -7.37
N THR A 83 17.30 7.49 -7.06
CA THR A 83 17.81 7.90 -5.76
C THR A 83 18.38 9.30 -5.83
N VAL A 84 18.24 10.02 -4.73
CA VAL A 84 18.76 11.36 -4.52
C VAL A 84 19.89 11.23 -3.53
N ASN A 85 21.01 11.87 -3.83
CA ASN A 85 22.18 11.91 -2.98
C ASN A 85 22.96 13.22 -3.21
N ARG A 86 24.04 13.42 -2.45
CA ARG A 86 24.89 14.62 -2.57
C ARG A 86 25.52 14.81 -3.96
N THR A 87 25.76 13.74 -4.71
CA THR A 87 26.40 13.78 -6.03
C THR A 87 25.41 14.04 -7.17
N ILE A 88 24.18 13.53 -7.05
CA ILE A 88 23.11 13.64 -8.04
C ILE A 88 22.44 15.02 -7.94
N GLY A 89 22.40 15.60 -6.73
CA GLY A 89 21.74 16.88 -6.48
C GLY A 89 20.23 16.72 -6.28
N LEU A 90 19.49 17.81 -6.48
CA LEU A 90 18.03 17.85 -6.31
C LEU A 90 17.36 17.72 -7.68
N PRO A 91 16.78 16.57 -8.03
CA PRO A 91 16.11 16.39 -9.32
C PRO A 91 14.71 17.02 -9.32
N ASP A 92 14.38 17.68 -10.44
CA ASP A 92 13.05 18.24 -10.67
C ASP A 92 12.21 17.31 -11.55
N LEU A 93 10.95 17.10 -11.14
CA LEU A 93 9.96 16.37 -11.92
C LEU A 93 8.93 17.35 -12.48
N VAL A 94 9.02 17.65 -13.77
CA VAL A 94 8.07 18.51 -14.49
C VAL A 94 7.22 17.65 -15.43
N PHE A 95 5.90 17.80 -15.33
CA PHE A 95 4.95 17.19 -16.25
C PHE A 95 3.76 18.13 -16.52
N HIS A 96 3.22 18.08 -17.73
CA HIS A 96 2.11 18.94 -18.14
C HIS A 96 0.80 18.16 -18.17
N VAL A 97 -0.24 18.75 -17.59
CA VAL A 97 -1.58 18.17 -17.54
C VAL A 97 -2.57 19.07 -18.27
N ARG A 98 -3.37 18.48 -19.17
CA ARG A 98 -4.40 19.21 -19.94
C ARG A 98 -5.80 19.13 -19.32
N LYS A 99 -5.97 18.29 -18.30
CA LYS A 99 -7.23 18.06 -17.59
C LYS A 99 -6.94 18.03 -16.10
N ILE A 100 -7.97 18.26 -15.31
CA ILE A 100 -7.92 18.12 -13.85
C ILE A 100 -7.55 16.68 -13.50
N VAL A 101 -6.48 16.51 -12.73
CA VAL A 101 -5.96 15.20 -12.29
C VAL A 101 -5.74 15.19 -10.78
N ALA A 102 -5.87 14.03 -10.15
CA ALA A 102 -5.50 13.81 -8.76
C ALA A 102 -4.04 13.35 -8.71
N VAL A 103 -3.18 14.13 -8.06
CA VAL A 103 -1.76 13.81 -7.86
C VAL A 103 -1.56 13.40 -6.41
N ARG A 104 -0.84 12.29 -6.21
CA ARG A 104 -0.49 11.76 -4.89
C ARG A 104 1.00 11.44 -4.86
N ILE A 105 1.66 11.92 -3.82
CA ILE A 105 3.07 11.69 -3.56
C ILE A 105 3.16 10.71 -2.40
N HIS A 106 3.97 9.65 -2.56
CA HIS A 106 4.11 8.58 -1.59
C HIS A 106 5.50 7.93 -1.65
N ALA A 107 5.80 7.05 -0.71
CA ALA A 107 7.03 6.27 -0.75
C ALA A 107 7.03 5.34 -2.00
N PRO A 108 8.20 5.02 -2.58
CA PRO A 108 8.28 4.17 -3.77
C PRO A 108 7.60 2.81 -3.64
N GLY A 109 7.68 2.18 -2.46
CA GLY A 109 7.06 0.88 -2.17
C GLY A 109 5.61 0.96 -1.66
N ASP A 110 5.07 2.15 -1.42
CA ASP A 110 3.68 2.32 -1.00
C ASP A 110 2.71 2.18 -2.17
N ILE A 111 1.55 1.58 -1.88
CA ILE A 111 0.40 1.58 -2.78
C ILE A 111 -0.56 2.72 -2.42
N VAL A 112 -1.03 3.44 -3.43
CA VAL A 112 -2.02 4.50 -3.23
C VAL A 112 -3.34 3.90 -2.75
N SER A 113 -3.79 4.34 -1.58
CA SER A 113 -5.12 4.07 -1.04
C SER A 113 -5.81 5.36 -0.61
N GLY A 114 -7.11 5.32 -0.41
CA GLY A 114 -7.94 6.46 -0.03
C GLY A 114 -7.95 6.67 1.47
N GLY A 115 -7.21 5.85 2.21
CA GLY A 115 -6.81 6.12 3.58
C GLY A 115 -5.45 6.82 3.65
N MET A 116 -4.77 6.99 2.52
CA MET A 116 -3.52 7.74 2.44
C MET A 116 -3.80 9.24 2.54
N LEU A 117 -3.02 9.94 3.36
CA LEU A 117 -3.03 11.39 3.43
C LEU A 117 -2.39 11.93 2.15
N ASN A 118 -3.06 12.86 1.46
CA ASN A 118 -2.43 13.55 0.33
C ASN A 118 -1.63 14.74 0.85
N ILE A 119 -0.31 14.73 0.65
CA ILE A 119 0.59 15.82 1.11
C ILE A 119 0.23 17.16 0.48
N LEU A 120 -0.34 17.15 -0.72
CA LEU A 120 -0.75 18.37 -1.42
C LEU A 120 -1.98 19.02 -0.78
N GLN A 121 -2.69 18.34 0.13
CA GLN A 121 -3.99 18.75 0.71
C GLN A 121 -5.11 19.01 -0.32
N VAL A 122 -4.79 19.10 -1.61
CA VAL A 122 -5.73 19.22 -2.72
C VAL A 122 -6.02 17.82 -3.27
N GLN A 123 -7.30 17.47 -3.40
CA GLN A 123 -7.72 16.19 -3.97
C GLN A 123 -7.51 16.13 -5.49
N SER A 124 -7.43 17.28 -6.15
CA SER A 124 -7.23 17.41 -7.59
C SER A 124 -6.47 18.69 -7.92
N VAL A 125 -5.44 18.60 -8.76
CA VAL A 125 -4.73 19.78 -9.26
C VAL A 125 -5.67 20.55 -10.21
N PRO A 126 -6.09 21.78 -9.87
CA PRO A 126 -6.93 22.58 -10.73
C PRO A 126 -6.18 22.96 -12.02
N LEU A 127 -6.91 23.37 -13.06
CA LEU A 127 -6.34 23.90 -14.30
C LEU A 127 -5.75 25.29 -14.04
N VAL A 128 -4.57 25.32 -13.40
CA VAL A 128 -3.74 26.52 -13.21
C VAL A 128 -2.63 26.50 -14.25
N THR A 129 -2.14 27.68 -14.63
CA THR A 129 -1.07 27.82 -15.64
C THR A 129 0.19 27.08 -15.22
N GLU A 130 0.59 27.20 -13.96
CA GLU A 130 1.78 26.57 -13.38
C GLU A 130 1.53 26.25 -11.89
N MET A 131 2.04 25.12 -11.41
CA MET A 131 1.99 24.71 -10.00
C MET A 131 3.33 24.12 -9.62
N ASP A 132 4.02 24.79 -8.70
CA ASP A 132 5.30 24.34 -8.17
C ASP A 132 5.11 23.77 -6.77
N VAL A 133 5.69 22.59 -6.54
CA VAL A 133 5.66 21.90 -5.24
C VAL A 133 7.07 21.55 -4.84
N MET A 134 7.54 22.17 -3.75
CA MET A 134 8.82 21.82 -3.13
C MET A 134 8.61 20.78 -2.04
N LEU A 135 9.25 19.63 -2.16
CA LEU A 135 9.13 18.52 -1.23
C LEU A 135 10.41 18.34 -0.44
N ARG A 136 10.28 18.11 0.88
CA ARG A 136 11.36 17.69 1.76
C ARG A 136 11.02 16.29 2.27
N ALA A 137 11.76 15.29 1.80
CA ALA A 137 11.62 13.92 2.25
C ALA A 137 12.72 13.60 3.27
N GLU A 138 12.32 13.17 4.46
CA GLU A 138 13.23 12.76 5.54
C GLU A 138 12.90 11.31 5.91
N PRO A 139 13.71 10.33 5.46
CA PRO A 139 13.51 8.95 5.86
C PRO A 139 13.99 8.75 7.29
N THR A 140 13.14 8.16 8.13
CA THR A 140 13.53 7.70 9.46
C THR A 140 13.80 6.20 9.39
N ILE A 141 15.01 5.80 9.73
CA ILE A 141 15.44 4.39 9.75
C ILE A 141 15.61 3.99 11.20
N ASN A 142 15.06 2.83 11.57
CA ASN A 142 15.25 2.27 12.91
C ASN A 142 16.58 1.51 12.97
N ASP A 143 17.20 1.50 14.15
CA ASP A 143 18.36 0.66 14.41
C ASP A 143 18.01 -0.83 14.22
N GLU A 144 18.97 -1.62 13.76
CA GLU A 144 18.78 -3.05 13.52
C GLU A 144 18.43 -3.81 14.81
N SER A 145 18.86 -3.31 15.98
CA SER A 145 18.50 -3.89 17.28
C SER A 145 16.99 -3.92 17.52
N VAL A 146 16.22 -3.03 16.90
CA VAL A 146 14.74 -2.99 17.04
C VAL A 146 14.10 -4.25 16.47
N LYS A 147 14.73 -4.91 15.50
CA LYS A 147 14.26 -6.20 14.95
C LYS A 147 14.31 -7.34 15.98
N THR A 148 15.10 -7.22 17.05
CA THR A 148 15.15 -8.23 18.12
C THR A 148 13.94 -8.17 19.06
N LEU A 149 13.19 -7.06 19.04
CA LEU A 149 12.00 -6.88 19.87
C LEU A 149 10.79 -7.60 19.26
N SER A 150 9.97 -8.20 20.11
CA SER A 150 8.72 -8.81 19.67
C SER A 150 7.76 -7.77 19.09
N GLU A 151 6.97 -8.16 18.09
CA GLU A 151 5.93 -7.32 17.46
C GLU A 151 5.05 -6.62 18.51
N ALA A 152 4.59 -7.35 19.53
CA ALA A 152 3.75 -6.82 20.60
C ALA A 152 4.43 -5.75 21.48
N SER A 153 5.76 -5.76 21.59
CA SER A 153 6.48 -4.77 22.41
C SER A 153 6.73 -3.47 21.63
N ARG A 154 6.85 -3.54 20.29
CA ARG A 154 7.13 -2.37 19.44
C ARG A 154 5.91 -1.78 18.73
N ASP A 155 4.77 -2.48 18.73
CA ASP A 155 3.47 -2.02 18.21
C ASP A 155 3.51 -1.58 16.73
N CYS A 156 4.45 -2.13 15.95
CA CYS A 156 4.61 -1.87 14.52
C CYS A 156 5.21 -3.09 13.81
N LEU A 157 5.08 -3.11 12.48
CA LEU A 157 5.59 -4.17 11.59
C LEU A 157 6.65 -3.59 10.65
N PHE A 158 7.71 -4.36 10.38
CA PHE A 158 8.68 -4.06 9.34
C PHE A 158 8.18 -4.52 7.97
N ASP A 159 8.79 -3.98 6.90
CA ASP A 159 8.41 -4.26 5.51
C ASP A 159 8.52 -5.76 5.15
N ASP A 160 9.45 -6.48 5.77
CA ASP A 160 9.69 -7.92 5.60
C ASP A 160 8.77 -8.81 6.45
N GLU A 161 7.98 -8.21 7.34
CA GLU A 161 7.07 -8.95 8.23
C GLU A 161 5.66 -9.04 7.64
N ARG A 162 4.89 -10.00 8.15
CA ARG A 162 3.51 -10.20 7.70
C ARG A 162 2.52 -9.89 8.81
N PRO A 163 1.43 -9.17 8.49
CA PRO A 163 0.36 -8.95 9.45
C PRO A 163 -0.34 -10.27 9.78
N SER A 164 -1.12 -10.30 10.86
CA SER A 164 -1.86 -11.49 11.33
C SER A 164 -2.99 -11.97 10.39
N PHE A 165 -3.05 -11.47 9.15
CA PHE A 165 -4.02 -11.88 8.15
C PHE A 165 -3.52 -13.13 7.40
N PRO A 166 -4.30 -14.22 7.34
CA PRO A 166 -3.88 -15.46 6.68
C PRO A 166 -3.72 -15.28 5.16
N ASP A 167 -4.57 -14.47 4.53
CA ASP A 167 -4.63 -14.27 3.08
C ASP A 167 -4.07 -12.90 2.67
N TRP A 168 -2.88 -12.55 3.18
CA TRP A 168 -2.21 -11.29 2.82
C TRP A 168 -1.66 -11.34 1.38
N PRO A 169 -2.12 -10.47 0.46
CA PRO A 169 -1.81 -10.60 -0.96
C PRO A 169 -0.56 -9.81 -1.42
N PHE A 170 0.05 -9.00 -0.54
CA PHE A 170 1.19 -8.15 -0.89
C PHE A 170 2.51 -8.82 -0.50
N GLU A 171 3.57 -8.59 -1.29
CA GLU A 171 4.91 -9.15 -1.02
C GLU A 171 5.55 -8.55 0.24
N TYR A 172 5.45 -7.23 0.38
CA TYR A 172 5.98 -6.46 1.51
C TYR A 172 4.86 -5.80 2.29
N TYR A 173 5.05 -5.66 3.60
CA TYR A 173 4.15 -4.89 4.43
C TYR A 173 4.37 -3.39 4.21
N THR A 174 3.27 -2.68 3.99
CA THR A 174 3.23 -1.23 4.14
C THR A 174 1.94 -0.83 4.84
N ARG A 175 1.97 0.31 5.55
CA ARG A 175 0.77 0.84 6.20
C ARG A 175 -0.36 1.09 5.20
N SER A 176 -0.01 1.56 4.01
CA SER A 176 -0.98 1.89 2.95
C SER A 176 -1.65 0.62 2.39
N ALA A 177 -0.88 -0.45 2.19
CA ALA A 177 -1.40 -1.76 1.79
C ALA A 177 -2.30 -2.37 2.88
N CYS A 178 -1.95 -2.20 4.16
CA CYS A 178 -2.73 -2.72 5.27
C CYS A 178 -4.12 -2.08 5.33
N ILE A 179 -4.19 -0.75 5.23
CA ILE A 179 -5.46 -0.02 5.21
C ILE A 179 -6.29 -0.40 3.98
N LEU A 180 -5.66 -0.58 2.82
CA LEU A 180 -6.32 -1.02 1.59
C LEU A 180 -6.96 -2.41 1.76
N TYR A 181 -6.22 -3.35 2.33
CA TYR A 181 -6.70 -4.70 2.63
C TYR A 181 -7.83 -4.70 3.67
N CYS A 182 -7.66 -3.98 4.78
CA CYS A 182 -8.69 -3.85 5.82
C CYS A 182 -9.99 -3.25 5.26
N ARG A 183 -9.92 -2.30 4.34
CA ARG A 183 -11.11 -1.76 3.67
C ARG A 183 -11.80 -2.78 2.79
N ALA A 184 -11.03 -3.54 1.99
CA ALA A 184 -11.58 -4.59 1.14
C ALA A 184 -12.26 -5.69 1.98
N LEU A 185 -11.63 -6.13 3.07
CA LEU A 185 -12.23 -7.06 4.03
C LEU A 185 -13.49 -6.49 4.70
N ALA A 186 -13.47 -5.22 5.10
CA ALA A 186 -14.65 -4.58 5.70
C ALA A 186 -15.84 -4.49 4.73
N GLN A 187 -15.58 -4.28 3.44
CA GLN A 187 -16.60 -4.30 2.39
C GLN A 187 -17.18 -5.71 2.23
N MET A 188 -16.35 -6.75 2.14
CA MET A 188 -16.84 -8.14 2.09
C MET A 188 -17.63 -8.51 3.34
N ASN A 189 -17.12 -8.24 4.53
CA ASN A 189 -17.75 -8.67 5.77
C ASN A 189 -19.09 -7.98 6.05
N ARG A 190 -19.29 -6.74 5.57
CA ARG A 190 -20.55 -6.00 5.78
C ARG A 190 -21.53 -6.10 4.61
N CYS A 191 -21.03 -6.07 3.39
CA CYS A 191 -21.86 -5.94 2.18
C CYS A 191 -21.83 -7.20 1.31
N ASN A 192 -21.00 -8.19 1.64
CA ASN A 192 -20.77 -9.41 0.86
C ASN A 192 -20.29 -9.15 -0.58
N CYS A 193 -19.72 -7.97 -0.82
CA CYS A 193 -19.15 -7.56 -2.09
C CYS A 193 -17.99 -6.59 -1.87
N THR A 194 -17.03 -6.58 -2.80
CA THR A 194 -15.92 -5.62 -2.84
C THR A 194 -16.10 -4.66 -4.00
N HIS A 195 -15.47 -3.49 -3.87
CA HIS A 195 -15.33 -2.59 -4.99
C HIS A 195 -14.57 -3.27 -6.15
N HIS A 196 -14.94 -2.96 -7.40
CA HIS A 196 -14.37 -3.61 -8.59
C HIS A 196 -12.83 -3.58 -8.62
N PHE A 197 -12.22 -2.43 -8.29
CA PHE A 197 -10.77 -2.28 -8.24
C PHE A 197 -10.09 -2.92 -7.01
N LEU A 198 -10.86 -3.36 -6.02
CA LEU A 198 -10.39 -4.07 -4.84
C LEU A 198 -10.61 -5.59 -4.92
N ALA A 199 -11.38 -6.06 -5.92
CA ALA A 199 -11.73 -7.47 -6.06
C ALA A 199 -10.50 -8.38 -6.27
N LYS A 200 -9.42 -7.86 -6.85
CA LYS A 200 -8.15 -8.61 -7.02
C LYS A 200 -7.41 -8.87 -5.70
N ILE A 201 -7.71 -8.11 -4.65
CA ILE A 201 -7.00 -8.12 -3.37
C ILE A 201 -7.61 -9.16 -2.43
N VAL A 202 -8.92 -9.35 -2.49
CA VAL A 202 -9.67 -10.31 -1.69
C VAL A 202 -10.20 -11.37 -2.66
N ASP A 203 -9.33 -12.31 -3.02
CA ASP A 203 -9.66 -13.37 -3.99
C ASP A 203 -10.66 -14.36 -3.38
N MET A 204 -11.96 -14.03 -3.44
CA MET A 204 -13.02 -14.98 -3.13
C MET A 204 -13.44 -15.69 -4.42
N GLY A 205 -12.80 -16.83 -4.70
CA GLY A 205 -13.43 -17.96 -5.39
C GLY A 205 -13.85 -17.78 -6.85
N GLY A 206 -13.48 -16.68 -7.52
CA GLY A 206 -13.88 -16.42 -8.91
C GLY A 206 -13.35 -17.48 -9.88
N ILE A 207 -12.12 -17.94 -9.67
CA ILE A 207 -11.51 -19.00 -10.46
C ILE A 207 -12.16 -20.37 -10.15
N GLY A 208 -12.44 -20.65 -8.87
CA GLY A 208 -13.14 -21.87 -8.45
C GLY A 208 -14.53 -22.00 -9.09
N GLY A 209 -15.32 -20.93 -9.09
CA GLY A 209 -16.66 -20.92 -9.69
C GLY A 209 -16.67 -21.20 -11.19
N VAL A 210 -15.68 -20.71 -11.94
CA VAL A 210 -15.57 -20.98 -13.39
C VAL A 210 -15.22 -22.44 -13.65
N PHE A 211 -14.27 -23.02 -12.91
CA PHE A 211 -13.91 -24.42 -13.07
C PHE A 211 -15.03 -25.38 -12.63
N PHE A 212 -15.69 -25.11 -11.51
CA PHE A 212 -16.85 -25.91 -11.07
C PHE A 212 -18.05 -25.76 -12.02
N GLY A 213 -18.30 -24.56 -12.56
CA GLY A 213 -19.36 -24.31 -13.52
C GLY A 213 -19.14 -25.03 -14.87
N ALA A 214 -17.93 -24.99 -15.40
CA ALA A 214 -17.57 -25.68 -16.64
C ALA A 214 -17.67 -27.21 -16.47
N SER A 215 -17.21 -27.77 -15.35
CA SER A 215 -17.30 -29.21 -15.08
C SER A 215 -18.75 -29.69 -14.92
N LEU A 216 -19.62 -28.92 -14.26
CA LEU A 216 -21.03 -29.28 -14.09
C LEU A 216 -21.79 -29.33 -15.43
N LEU A 217 -21.54 -28.35 -16.31
CA LEU A 217 -22.16 -28.32 -17.65
C LEU A 217 -21.71 -29.50 -18.51
N SER A 218 -20.42 -29.87 -18.48
CA SER A 218 -19.92 -31.04 -19.19
C SER A 218 -20.53 -32.36 -18.68
N VAL A 219 -20.73 -32.50 -17.36
CA VAL A 219 -21.39 -33.68 -16.78
C VAL A 219 -22.86 -33.76 -17.19
N ILE A 220 -23.58 -32.63 -17.16
CA ILE A 220 -24.99 -32.57 -17.59
C ILE A 220 -25.11 -32.92 -19.08
N GLU A 221 -24.21 -32.43 -19.93
CA GLU A 221 -24.19 -32.74 -21.36
C GLU A 221 -23.92 -34.23 -21.61
N LEU A 222 -23.01 -34.86 -20.86
CA LEU A 222 -22.76 -36.29 -20.93
C LEU A 222 -23.99 -37.12 -20.54
N ILE A 223 -24.69 -36.74 -19.47
CA ILE A 223 -25.93 -37.41 -19.04
C ILE A 223 -27.02 -37.25 -20.10
N TYR A 224 -27.19 -36.05 -20.65
CA TYR A 224 -28.16 -35.79 -21.71
C TYR A 224 -27.89 -36.67 -22.96
N LEU A 225 -26.63 -36.77 -23.38
CA LEU A 225 -26.23 -37.59 -24.53
C LEU A 225 -26.40 -39.10 -24.29
N LEU A 226 -26.12 -39.59 -23.08
CA LEU A 226 -26.20 -41.02 -22.77
C LEU A 226 -27.62 -41.51 -22.44
N CYS A 227 -28.41 -40.71 -21.73
CA CYS A 227 -29.69 -41.14 -21.17
C CYS A 227 -30.91 -40.66 -21.95
N ILE A 228 -30.87 -39.47 -22.57
CA ILE A 228 -32.04 -38.85 -23.19
C ILE A 228 -32.00 -38.98 -24.72
N ARG A 229 -30.83 -38.77 -25.35
CA ARG A 229 -30.73 -38.81 -26.83
C ARG A 229 -30.73 -40.23 -27.42
N ARG A 230 -30.44 -41.25 -26.61
CA ARG A 230 -30.27 -42.64 -27.06
C ARG A 230 -31.55 -43.50 -26.92
N ASN A 231 -32.68 -42.89 -26.60
CA ASN A 231 -34.02 -43.48 -26.61
C ASN A 231 -34.89 -42.76 -27.64
#